data_AF-A0A529SGW0-F1
#
_entry.id   AF-A0A529SGW0-F1
#
_cell.length_a   1.000
_cell.length_b   1.000
_cell.length_c   1.000
_cell.angle_alpha   90.00
_cell.angle_beta   90.00
_cell.angle_gamma   90.00
#
_symmetry.space_group_name_H-M   'P 1'
#
loop_
_entity.id
_entity.type
_entity.pdbx_description
1 polymer ?
#
loop_
_entity_poly.entity_id
_entity_poly.type
_entity_poly.pdbx_seq_one_letter_code
_entity_poly.pdbx_strand_id
1 'polypeptide(L)'
;MSATKILWGQILTVFAIVLLTTWSATEWTAYRLGFQPQLGPPWFMLGDWPIYYPWSFFPWWYFYDAYAPPIFVEGAYIAASGGFISIAVAIGMSVWRAREAKNAETFGSARWAHDDE
;
A
#
# COMPACT_ATOMS: atom_id res chain seq x y z
N MET A 1 -0.49 -19.11 26.83
CA MET A 1 -0.38 -18.99 25.37
C MET A 1 -0.04 -17.54 25.04
N SER A 2 1.15 -17.28 24.52
CA SER A 2 1.58 -15.91 24.16
C SER A 2 0.65 -15.37 23.06
N ALA A 3 -0.04 -14.27 23.33
CA ALA A 3 -0.85 -13.59 22.33
C ALA A 3 0.07 -13.17 21.18
N THR A 4 -0.15 -13.74 19.99
CA THR A 4 0.54 -13.34 18.75
C THR A 4 0.39 -11.83 18.59
N LYS A 5 1.45 -11.06 18.85
CA LYS A 5 1.45 -9.60 18.67
C LYS A 5 1.14 -9.32 17.21
N ILE A 6 -0.07 -8.81 16.95
CA ILE A 6 -0.52 -8.40 15.62
C ILE A 6 0.50 -7.42 15.03
N LEU A 7 0.90 -7.68 13.79
CA LEU A 7 1.92 -6.90 13.05
C LEU A 7 1.32 -5.59 12.51
N TRP A 8 0.80 -4.73 13.40
CA TRP A 8 0.11 -3.49 13.03
C TRP A 8 0.95 -2.58 12.12
N GLY A 9 2.26 -2.45 12.40
CA GLY A 9 3.16 -1.66 11.54
C GLY A 9 3.19 -2.19 10.10
N GLN A 10 3.38 -3.49 9.92
CA GLN A 10 3.40 -4.10 8.59
C GLN A 10 2.05 -4.01 7.88
N ILE A 11 0.95 -4.21 8.60
CA ILE A 11 -0.41 -4.07 8.04
C ILE A 11 -0.62 -2.63 7.55
N LEU A 12 -0.31 -1.63 8.38
CA LEU A 12 -0.46 -0.22 8.03
C LEU A 12 0.45 0.17 6.85
N THR A 13 1.68 -0.31 6.81
CA THR A 13 2.60 -0.05 5.70
C THR A 13 2.09 -0.64 4.38
N VAL A 14 1.68 -1.92 4.38
CA VAL A 14 1.11 -2.56 3.18
C VAL A 14 -0.15 -1.81 2.73
N PHE A 15 -1.04 -1.49 3.67
CA PHE A 15 -2.25 -0.73 3.37
C PHE A 15 -1.93 0.65 2.76
N ALA A 16 -0.97 1.38 3.33
CA ALA A 16 -0.55 2.68 2.82
C ALA A 16 0.02 2.58 1.40
N ILE A 17 0.83 1.56 1.11
CA ILE A 17 1.37 1.34 -0.24
C ILE A 17 0.23 1.14 -1.23
N VAL A 18 -0.68 0.21 -0.96
CA VAL A 18 -1.82 -0.08 -1.84
C VAL A 18 -2.70 1.16 -2.03
N LEU A 19 -2.96 1.91 -0.97
CA LEU A 19 -3.73 3.15 -1.03
C LEU A 19 -3.05 4.18 -1.94
N LEU A 20 -1.75 4.43 -1.75
CA LEU A 20 -1.00 5.43 -2.52
C LEU A 20 -0.86 5.05 -3.99
N THR A 21 -0.63 3.78 -4.32
CA THR A 21 -0.55 3.35 -5.73
C THR A 21 -1.89 3.38 -6.42
N THR A 22 -2.98 3.02 -5.72
CA THR A 22 -4.34 3.12 -6.27
C THR A 22 -4.76 4.58 -6.45
N TRP A 23 -4.36 5.45 -5.52
CA TRP A 23 -4.61 6.88 -5.64
C TRP A 23 -3.83 7.49 -6.81
N SER A 24 -2.55 7.11 -6.94
CA SER A 24 -1.72 7.53 -8.07
C SER A 24 -2.29 7.06 -9.42
N ALA A 25 -2.83 5.85 -9.49
CA ALA A 25 -3.53 5.34 -10.68
C ALA A 25 -4.80 6.18 -11.00
N THR A 26 -5.54 6.58 -9.97
CA THR A 26 -6.70 7.46 -10.12
C THR A 26 -6.30 8.81 -10.70
N GLU A 27 -5.34 9.49 -10.07
CA GLU A 27 -4.89 10.83 -10.50
C GLU A 27 -4.26 10.79 -11.90
N TRP A 28 -3.49 9.74 -12.21
CA TRP A 28 -2.94 9.50 -13.54
C TRP A 28 -4.05 9.38 -14.59
N THR A 29 -5.08 8.60 -14.29
CA THR A 29 -6.22 8.40 -15.19
C THR A 29 -7.00 9.69 -15.38
N ALA A 30 -7.27 10.44 -14.30
CA ALA A 30 -7.95 11.72 -14.36
C ALA A 30 -7.18 12.74 -15.20
N TYR A 31 -5.86 12.81 -15.01
CA TYR A 31 -4.96 13.64 -15.81
C TYR A 31 -4.98 13.27 -17.29
N ARG A 32 -4.91 11.98 -17.61
CA ARG A 32 -4.93 11.48 -19.00
C ARG A 32 -6.27 11.67 -19.69
N LEU A 33 -7.37 11.74 -18.93
CA LEU A 33 -8.70 12.09 -19.41
C LEU A 33 -8.98 13.60 -19.37
N GLY A 34 -7.98 14.41 -19.02
CA GLY A 34 -8.08 15.88 -19.06
C GLY A 34 -9.05 16.47 -18.03
N PHE A 35 -9.25 15.79 -16.89
CA PHE A 35 -10.15 16.24 -15.80
C PHE A 35 -11.57 16.58 -16.28
N GLN A 36 -12.07 15.79 -17.23
CA GLN A 36 -13.38 16.00 -17.82
C GLN A 36 -14.50 15.99 -16.75
N PRO A 37 -15.53 16.86 -16.86
CA PRO A 37 -16.63 16.93 -15.88
C PRO A 37 -17.38 15.62 -15.64
N GLN A 38 -17.35 14.70 -16.62
CA GLN A 38 -17.98 13.38 -16.53
C GLN A 38 -17.37 12.49 -15.45
N LEU A 39 -16.12 12.74 -15.02
CA LEU A 39 -15.49 12.01 -13.92
C LEU A 39 -16.16 12.28 -12.56
N GLY A 40 -17.04 13.29 -12.50
CA GLY A 40 -17.70 13.73 -11.28
C GLY A 40 -16.95 14.86 -10.58
N PRO A 41 -17.51 15.37 -9.47
CA PRO A 41 -16.87 16.43 -8.70
C PRO A 41 -15.56 15.93 -8.07
N PRO A 42 -14.49 16.74 -8.08
CA PRO A 42 -13.28 16.41 -7.35
C PRO A 42 -13.57 16.38 -5.84
N TRP A 43 -12.76 15.62 -5.10
CA TRP A 43 -12.79 15.63 -3.64
C TRP A 43 -12.38 16.99 -3.10
N PHE A 44 -11.29 17.54 -3.62
CA PHE A 44 -10.84 18.90 -3.34
C PHE A 44 -9.97 19.43 -4.48
N MET A 45 -9.71 20.73 -4.46
CA MET A 45 -8.82 21.39 -5.40
C MET A 45 -7.49 21.70 -4.70
N LEU A 46 -6.38 21.34 -5.34
CA LEU A 46 -5.03 21.73 -4.95
C LEU A 46 -4.56 22.85 -5.89
N GLY A 47 -4.88 24.10 -5.53
CA GLY A 47 -4.76 25.21 -6.48
C GLY A 47 -5.77 25.01 -7.62
N ASP A 48 -5.27 24.98 -8.87
CA ASP A 48 -6.10 24.70 -10.06
C ASP A 48 -6.18 23.20 -10.40
N TRP A 49 -5.57 22.32 -9.59
CA TRP A 49 -5.53 20.89 -9.85
C TRP A 49 -6.65 20.14 -9.10
N PRO A 50 -7.60 19.49 -9.79
CA PRO A 50 -8.63 18.68 -9.15
C PRO A 50 -8.04 17.37 -8.62
N ILE A 51 -8.32 17.04 -7.37
CA ILE A 51 -7.91 15.78 -6.72
C ILE A 51 -9.14 14.92 -6.49
N TYR A 52 -9.05 13.64 -6.85
CA TYR A 52 -10.12 12.66 -6.76
C TYR A 52 -9.86 11.64 -5.64
N TYR A 53 -10.90 10.88 -5.30
CA TYR A 53 -10.79 9.83 -4.30
C TYR A 53 -9.99 8.63 -4.83
N PRO A 54 -9.18 7.96 -3.98
CA PRO A 54 -8.37 6.81 -4.40
C PRO A 54 -9.14 5.66 -5.08
N TRP A 55 -10.42 5.49 -4.76
CA TRP A 55 -11.26 4.42 -5.30
C TRP A 55 -12.01 4.82 -6.59
N SER A 56 -11.95 6.09 -7.02
CA SER A 56 -12.65 6.56 -8.22
C SER A 56 -12.19 5.88 -9.50
N PHE A 57 -10.96 5.35 -9.52
CA PHE A 57 -10.44 4.57 -10.65
C PHE A 57 -11.35 3.39 -11.03
N PHE A 58 -11.93 2.66 -10.08
CA PHE A 58 -12.69 1.44 -10.40
C PHE A 58 -14.04 1.73 -11.09
N PRO A 59 -14.89 2.65 -10.59
CA PRO A 59 -16.07 3.06 -11.33
C PRO A 59 -15.73 3.62 -12.71
N TRP A 60 -14.69 4.45 -12.83
CA TRP A 60 -14.29 4.99 -14.11
C TRP A 60 -13.83 3.92 -15.09
N TRP A 61 -13.07 2.93 -14.62
CA TRP A 61 -12.70 1.78 -15.43
C TRP A 61 -13.96 1.08 -15.94
N TYR A 62 -14.89 0.73 -15.04
CA TYR A 62 -16.12 0.06 -15.42
C TYR A 62 -16.95 0.82 -16.48
N PHE A 63 -17.07 2.15 -16.35
CA PHE A 63 -17.90 2.96 -17.24
C PHE A 63 -17.18 3.42 -18.51
N TYR A 64 -15.88 3.69 -18.47
CA TYR A 64 -15.18 4.43 -19.51
C TYR A 64 -14.09 3.65 -20.25
N ASP A 65 -13.70 2.46 -19.78
CA ASP A 65 -12.61 1.69 -20.39
C ASP A 65 -12.86 1.34 -21.85
N ALA A 66 -14.11 1.09 -22.24
CA ALA A 66 -14.47 0.85 -23.64
C ALA A 66 -14.11 2.02 -24.58
N TYR A 67 -14.01 3.25 -24.07
CA TYR A 67 -13.71 4.45 -24.88
C TYR A 67 -12.23 4.81 -24.91
N ALA A 68 -11.48 4.48 -23.85
CA ALA A 68 -10.05 4.77 -23.78
C ALA A 68 -9.24 3.64 -23.12
N PRO A 69 -9.24 2.41 -23.68
CA PRO A 69 -8.61 1.26 -23.04
C PRO A 69 -7.13 1.45 -22.67
N PRO A 70 -6.28 2.07 -23.53
CA PRO A 70 -4.86 2.25 -23.20
C PRO A 70 -4.61 3.04 -21.91
N ILE A 71 -5.46 4.02 -21.61
CA ILE A 71 -5.32 4.86 -20.41
C ILE A 71 -5.58 4.04 -19.15
N PHE A 72 -6.65 3.23 -19.17
CA PHE A 72 -7.01 2.39 -18.02
C PHE A 72 -6.02 1.24 -17.82
N VAL A 73 -5.47 0.67 -18.89
CA VAL A 73 -4.40 -0.33 -18.80
C VAL A 73 -3.14 0.26 -18.15
N GLU A 74 -2.73 1.48 -18.52
CA GLU A 74 -1.62 2.15 -17.86
C GLU A 74 -1.91 2.43 -16.37
N GLY A 75 -3.10 2.93 -16.04
CA GLY A 75 -3.55 3.11 -14.67
C GLY A 75 -3.56 1.79 -13.88
N ALA A 76 -3.95 0.69 -14.52
CA ALA A 76 -3.95 -0.64 -13.93
C ALA A 76 -2.53 -1.12 -13.59
N TYR A 77 -1.55 -0.85 -14.46
CA TYR A 77 -0.15 -1.16 -14.17
C TYR A 77 0.35 -0.39 -12.95
N ILE A 78 -0.01 0.89 -12.82
CA ILE A 78 0.32 1.70 -11.65
C ILE A 78 -0.31 1.09 -10.39
N ALA A 79 -1.61 0.78 -10.41
CA ALA A 79 -2.30 0.19 -9.26
C ALA A 79 -1.72 -1.19 -8.88
N ALA A 80 -1.48 -2.06 -9.87
CA ALA A 80 -0.94 -3.40 -9.67
C ALA A 80 0.50 -3.39 -9.12
N SER A 81 1.31 -2.39 -9.48
CA SER A 81 2.67 -2.24 -8.95
C SER A 81 2.70 -2.19 -7.42
N GLY A 82 1.67 -1.61 -6.79
CA GLY A 82 1.55 -1.54 -5.33
C GLY A 82 1.48 -2.90 -4.65
N GLY A 83 0.89 -3.91 -5.32
CA GLY A 83 0.86 -5.28 -4.82
C GLY A 83 2.26 -5.89 -4.72
N PHE A 84 3.04 -5.77 -5.80
CA PHE A 84 4.43 -6.27 -5.83
C PHE A 84 5.33 -5.53 -4.82
N ILE A 85 5.21 -4.20 -4.75
CA ILE A 85 5.95 -3.38 -3.78
C ILE A 85 5.57 -3.79 -2.34
N SER A 86 4.28 -3.99 -2.07
CA SER A 86 3.81 -4.42 -0.75
C SER A 86 4.38 -5.76 -0.32
N ILE A 87 4.45 -6.73 -1.24
CA ILE A 87 5.06 -8.05 -0.97
C ILE A 87 6.54 -7.89 -0.61
N ALA A 88 7.30 -7.15 -1.42
CA ALA A 88 8.73 -6.92 -1.18
C ALA A 88 8.96 -6.24 0.18
N VAL A 89 8.18 -5.20 0.50
CA VAL A 89 8.26 -4.45 1.75
C VAL A 89 7.86 -5.32 2.96
N ALA A 90 6.80 -6.11 2.85
CA ALA A 90 6.38 -7.04 3.89
C ALA A 90 7.45 -8.09 4.23
N ILE A 91 8.10 -8.65 3.20
CA ILE A 91 9.22 -9.60 3.37
C ILE A 91 10.39 -8.87 4.04
N GLY A 92 10.78 -7.69 3.56
CA GLY A 92 11.86 -6.88 4.11
C GLY A 92 11.68 -6.58 5.60
N MET A 93 10.50 -6.13 6.02
CA MET A 93 10.18 -5.87 7.42
C MET A 93 10.20 -7.15 8.27
N SER A 94 9.73 -8.28 7.72
CA SER A 94 9.76 -9.57 8.40
C SER A 94 11.19 -10.04 8.67
N VAL A 95 12.08 -9.90 7.67
CA VAL A 95 13.50 -10.22 7.81
C VAL A 95 14.21 -9.29 8.79
N TRP A 96 13.95 -7.98 8.72
CA TRP A 96 14.55 -7.00 9.63
C TRP A 96 14.17 -7.28 11.08
N ARG A 97 12.89 -7.56 11.35
CA ARG A 97 12.43 -7.94 12.69
C ARG A 97 13.06 -9.24 13.18
N ALA A 98 13.21 -10.24 12.30
CA ALA A 98 13.86 -11.50 12.67
C ALA A 98 15.35 -11.29 13.03
N ARG A 99 16.03 -10.33 12.39
CA ARG A 99 17.38 -9.92 12.76
C ARG A 99 17.42 -9.18 14.10
N GLU A 100 16.49 -8.26 14.33
CA GLU A 100 16.40 -7.50 15.58
C GLU A 100 16.18 -8.43 16.79
N ALA A 101 15.31 -9.43 16.63
CA ALA A 101 15.08 -10.43 17.67
C ALA A 101 16.34 -11.25 18.00
N LYS A 102 17.15 -11.63 17.00
CA LYS A 102 18.42 -12.34 17.23
C LYS A 102 19.47 -11.45 17.91
N ASN A 103 19.55 -10.17 17.55
CA ASN A 103 20.48 -9.23 18.18
C ASN A 103 20.12 -8.95 19.64
N ALA A 104 18.82 -8.88 19.96
CA ALA A 104 18.33 -8.68 21.33
C ALA A 104 18.69 -9.83 22.28
N GLU A 105 18.84 -11.07 21.80
CA GLU A 105 19.20 -12.23 22.64
C GLU A 105 20.71 -12.39 22.86
N THR A 106 21.56 -11.50 22.31
CA THR A 106 23.03 -11.62 22.43
C THR A 106 23.56 -11.33 23.85
N PHE A 107 22.71 -10.91 24.80
CA PHE A 107 23.09 -10.62 26.20
C PHE A 107 22.49 -11.55 27.26
N GLY A 108 21.94 -12.73 26.92
CA GLY A 108 21.19 -13.50 27.94
C GLY A 108 21.01 -15.00 27.72
N SER A 109 22.07 -15.76 27.44
CA SER A 109 22.03 -17.23 27.56
C SER A 109 22.74 -17.77 28.81
N ALA A 110 22.91 -16.95 29.86
CA ALA A 110 23.35 -17.43 31.18
C ALA A 110 22.18 -18.14 31.89
N ARG A 111 21.78 -19.29 31.35
CA ARG A 111 20.79 -20.19 31.94
C ARG A 111 21.52 -21.34 32.64
N TRP A 112 22.34 -21.00 33.64
CA TRP A 112 23.11 -21.96 34.44
C TRP A 112 22.97 -21.68 35.94
N ALA A 113 21.74 -21.68 36.44
CA ALA A 113 21.43 -21.84 37.86
C ALA A 113 19.93 -22.15 37.99
N HIS A 114 19.55 -23.38 37.65
CA HIS A 114 18.45 -24.02 38.35
C HIS A 114 19.15 -24.87 39.40
N ASP A 115 19.19 -24.39 40.64
CA ASP A 115 19.49 -25.26 41.77
C ASP A 115 18.26 -26.13 42.00
N ASP A 116 18.49 -27.44 41.94
CA ASP A 116 17.70 -28.40 42.69
C ASP A 116 17.84 -28.04 44.18
N GLU A 117 16.86 -27.34 44.75
CA GLU A 117 16.50 -27.35 46.18
C GLU A 117 15.08 -26.83 46.41
#